data_AF-A0A3D5E2Z7-F1
#
_entry.id   AF-A0A3D5E2Z7-F1
#
_cell.length_a   1.000
_cell.length_b   1.000
_cell.length_c   1.000
_cell.angle_alpha   90.00
_cell.angle_beta   90.00
_cell.angle_gamma   90.00
#
_symmetry.space_group_name_H-M   'P 1'
#
loop_
_entity.id
_entity.type
_entity.pdbx_description
1 polymer ?
#
loop_
_entity_poly.entity_id
_entity_poly.type
_entity_poly.pdbx_seq_one_letter_code
_entity_poly.pdbx_strand_id
1 'polypeptide(L)'
;RAAELNLRQASNNVEQAQNTLNQTNLEQPQLALENSRAKVELIKAQQALEKLEEASTLLPAQIENEIQIALAIIETAEDTLSSIDKPDIQYYEQQVEITENALKQLQLDSTILNIGALTDAVDSTKDLVDDEKEFLDKVKKAVDGCQVDVDGEVYTKLEFSKIFTYRNTTYNPGSIYEVDNWIAEEMLDDYPSIVTKAKLTCDNERKITIDGRTTTLADTQDYYNDVVSQYDEAVEQLEKARLQNDKLINNAKSDLAKAKRNLEWANSGKYSRGGIIASSNQSADDPAVPQSIELATQQLENDIKLAKAQLADAEQRFSDLDNGIDPDALALAKGQLDQANSYVNYTNTQSQQVELKIHQAEIAVELSKISEESALVSLNSARTQMRASQAALESATQNLNDNDLVAPWDGTLADLQLTVDEYVLPGQSIGTIADFSKWKVETDNLTEIEVPSISIGQTVTMIPDALSDLELQGTVSSISQLFVEKRGDVTYTVNIDANQTDPRLRWGMTIVVNFPE
;
A
#
# COMPACT_ATOMS: atom_id res chain seq x y z
N ARG A 1 17.80 3.05 -76.37
CA ARG A 1 19.05 3.74 -75.93
C ARG A 1 18.79 5.05 -75.20
N ALA A 2 18.40 6.16 -75.84
CA ALA A 2 18.16 7.43 -75.12
C ALA A 2 17.11 7.29 -74.00
N ALA A 3 15.95 6.67 -74.29
CA ALA A 3 14.93 6.40 -73.27
C ALA A 3 15.39 5.45 -72.14
N GLU A 4 16.33 4.54 -72.42
CA GLU A 4 16.90 3.64 -71.40
C GLU A 4 17.87 4.38 -70.48
N LEU A 5 18.62 5.34 -71.04
CA LEU A 5 19.49 6.21 -70.24
C LEU A 5 18.66 7.13 -69.34
N ASN A 6 17.58 7.71 -69.87
CA ASN A 6 16.66 8.53 -69.08
C ASN A 6 16.02 7.73 -67.93
N LEU A 7 15.61 6.48 -68.19
CA LEU A 7 15.07 5.62 -67.13
C LEU A 7 16.12 5.36 -66.04
N ARG A 8 17.37 5.03 -66.41
CA ARG A 8 18.45 4.83 -65.44
C ARG A 8 18.74 6.09 -64.62
N GLN A 9 18.75 7.27 -65.26
CA GLN A 9 18.92 8.54 -64.55
C GLN A 9 17.78 8.80 -63.57
N ALA A 10 16.54 8.53 -63.97
CA ALA A 10 15.38 8.69 -63.10
C ALA A 10 15.41 7.71 -61.90
N SER A 11 15.74 6.44 -62.12
CA SER A 11 15.94 5.46 -61.03
C SER A 11 17.03 5.89 -60.04
N ASN A 12 18.16 6.41 -60.55
CA ASN A 12 19.22 6.93 -59.70
C ASN A 12 18.75 8.14 -58.86
N ASN A 13 17.93 9.03 -59.45
CA ASN A 13 17.36 10.17 -58.73
C ASN A 13 16.42 9.72 -57.61
N VAL A 14 15.61 8.67 -57.84
CA VAL A 14 14.78 8.04 -56.79
C VAL A 14 15.65 7.53 -55.65
N GLU A 15 16.74 6.81 -55.95
CA GLU A 15 17.66 6.30 -54.93
C GLU A 15 18.31 7.43 -54.13
N GLN A 16 18.77 8.50 -54.79
CA GLN A 16 19.35 9.67 -54.14
C GLN A 16 18.34 10.40 -53.25
N ALA A 17 17.11 10.59 -53.72
CA ALA A 17 16.04 11.20 -52.94
C ALA A 17 15.69 10.34 -51.71
N GLN A 18 15.63 9.02 -51.86
CA GLN A 18 15.35 8.09 -50.76
C GLN A 18 16.48 8.09 -49.72
N ASN A 19 17.75 8.13 -50.16
CA ASN A 19 18.89 8.26 -49.28
C ASN A 19 18.86 9.58 -48.49
N THR A 20 18.46 10.68 -49.14
CA THR A 20 18.30 11.99 -48.50
C THR A 20 17.18 11.98 -47.45
N LEU A 21 16.04 11.34 -47.76
CA LEU A 21 14.94 11.16 -46.81
C LEU A 21 15.38 10.32 -45.60
N ASN A 22 16.08 9.21 -45.85
CA ASN A 22 16.60 8.36 -44.78
C ASN A 22 17.58 9.11 -43.88
N GLN A 23 18.49 9.91 -44.45
CA GLN A 23 19.43 10.74 -43.67
C GLN A 23 18.69 11.78 -42.82
N THR A 24 17.72 12.47 -43.39
CA THR A 24 16.91 13.47 -42.66
C THR A 24 16.11 12.82 -41.52
N ASN A 25 15.57 11.61 -41.74
CA ASN A 25 14.84 10.88 -40.69
C ASN A 25 15.72 10.49 -39.49
N LEU A 26 17.03 10.34 -39.67
CA LEU A 26 17.95 10.07 -38.57
C LEU A 26 18.12 11.28 -37.63
N GLU A 27 17.74 12.49 -38.04
CA GLU A 27 17.77 13.69 -37.19
C GLU A 27 16.63 13.71 -36.16
N GLN A 28 15.50 13.02 -36.40
CA GLN A 28 14.32 13.05 -35.52
C GLN A 28 14.58 12.56 -34.09
N PRO A 29 15.26 11.42 -33.84
CA PRO A 29 15.44 10.92 -32.47
C PRO A 29 16.34 11.82 -31.62
N GLN A 30 17.35 12.44 -32.23
CA GLN A 30 18.25 13.37 -31.54
C GLN A 30 17.49 14.64 -31.11
N LEU A 31 16.65 15.15 -32.01
CA LEU A 31 15.85 16.33 -31.78
C LEU A 31 14.72 16.11 -30.77
N ALA A 32 14.11 14.92 -30.79
CA ALA A 32 13.13 14.51 -29.78
C ALA A 32 13.76 14.46 -28.38
N LEU A 33 14.98 13.92 -28.25
CA LEU A 33 15.73 13.92 -27.00
C LEU A 33 16.05 15.34 -26.52
N GLU A 34 16.46 16.23 -27.43
CA GLU A 34 16.78 17.63 -27.11
C GLU A 34 15.53 18.40 -26.64
N ASN A 35 14.39 18.20 -27.31
CA ASN A 35 13.10 18.78 -26.91
C ASN A 35 12.64 18.26 -25.53
N SER A 36 12.79 16.96 -25.25
CA SER A 36 12.51 16.39 -23.92
C SER A 36 13.41 17.01 -22.84
N ARG A 37 14.70 17.21 -23.11
CA ARG A 37 15.61 17.89 -22.17
C ARG A 37 15.18 19.34 -21.92
N ALA A 38 14.83 20.08 -22.96
CA ALA A 38 14.35 21.47 -22.82
C ALA A 38 13.09 21.55 -21.95
N LYS A 39 12.13 20.63 -22.15
CA LYS A 39 10.92 20.54 -21.32
C LYS A 39 11.21 20.21 -19.87
N VAL A 40 12.17 19.32 -19.59
CA VAL A 40 12.58 19.00 -18.22
C VAL A 40 13.19 20.22 -17.53
N GLU A 41 14.04 20.98 -18.21
CA GLU A 41 14.60 22.22 -17.65
C GLU A 41 13.51 23.28 -17.39
N LEU A 42 12.51 23.38 -18.26
CA LEU A 42 11.34 24.24 -18.03
C LEU A 42 10.58 23.84 -16.76
N ILE A 43 10.30 22.54 -16.58
CA ILE A 43 9.61 22.03 -15.38
C ILE A 43 10.42 22.32 -14.12
N LYS A 44 11.75 22.12 -14.16
CA LYS A 44 12.62 22.44 -13.01
C LYS A 44 12.58 23.92 -12.66
N ALA A 45 12.62 24.80 -13.66
CA ALA A 45 12.54 26.24 -13.46
C ALA A 45 11.17 26.66 -12.89
N GLN A 46 10.08 26.06 -13.37
CA GLN A 46 8.72 26.27 -12.83
C GLN A 46 8.63 25.83 -11.37
N GLN A 47 9.13 24.63 -11.03
CA GLN A 47 9.13 24.12 -9.66
C GLN A 47 9.99 24.97 -8.71
N ALA A 48 11.10 25.54 -9.21
CA ALA A 48 11.93 26.44 -8.41
C ALA A 48 11.20 27.76 -8.10
N LEU A 49 10.48 28.31 -9.08
CA LEU A 49 9.65 29.51 -8.90
C LEU A 49 8.47 29.23 -7.95
N GLU A 50 7.76 28.12 -8.14
CA GLU A 50 6.65 27.68 -7.29
C GLU A 50 7.09 27.51 -5.84
N LYS A 51 8.24 26.89 -5.58
CA LYS A 51 8.79 26.76 -4.22
C LYS A 51 9.12 28.11 -3.57
N LEU A 52 9.58 29.09 -4.34
CA LEU A 52 9.84 30.45 -3.85
C LEU A 52 8.52 31.17 -3.53
N GLU A 53 7.49 30.96 -4.34
CA GLU A 53 6.14 31.50 -4.12
C GLU A 53 5.45 30.83 -2.91
N GLU A 54 5.56 29.51 -2.75
CA GLU A 54 5.04 28.77 -1.59
C GLU A 54 5.74 29.19 -0.28
N ALA A 55 7.07 29.37 -0.31
CA ALA A 55 7.81 29.91 0.83
C ALA A 55 7.33 31.33 1.22
N SER A 56 6.85 32.13 0.29
CA SER A 56 6.32 33.47 0.59
C SER A 56 4.92 33.48 1.22
N THR A 57 4.17 32.37 1.18
CA THR A 57 2.75 32.33 1.61
C THR A 57 2.52 31.64 2.96
N LEU A 58 3.34 30.65 3.34
CA LEU A 58 3.18 29.89 4.59
C LEU A 58 3.91 30.51 5.81
N LEU A 59 4.93 31.32 5.59
CA LEU A 59 5.75 31.93 6.66
C LEU A 59 5.11 33.14 7.37
N PRO A 60 4.35 34.05 6.73
CA PRO A 60 3.80 35.23 7.40
C PRO A 60 2.83 34.90 8.55
N ALA A 61 1.90 33.96 8.36
CA ALA A 61 0.94 33.55 9.40
C ALA A 61 1.63 32.84 10.57
N GLN A 62 2.72 32.11 10.31
CA GLN A 62 3.52 31.45 11.35
C GLN A 62 4.34 32.47 12.14
N ILE A 63 4.94 33.45 11.47
CA ILE A 63 5.73 34.52 12.10
C ILE A 63 4.82 35.52 12.83
N GLU A 64 3.63 35.84 12.31
CA GLU A 64 2.62 36.62 13.03
C GLU A 64 2.23 35.92 14.34
N ASN A 65 2.02 34.60 14.30
CA ASN A 65 1.75 33.83 15.51
C ASN A 65 2.94 33.84 16.49
N GLU A 66 4.18 33.75 16.01
CA GLU A 66 5.39 33.90 16.84
C GLU A 66 5.49 35.30 17.48
N ILE A 67 5.18 36.37 16.73
CA ILE A 67 5.13 37.75 17.23
C ILE A 67 4.06 37.89 18.32
N GLN A 68 2.85 37.37 18.08
CA GLN A 68 1.76 37.41 19.06
C GLN A 68 2.12 36.64 20.34
N ILE A 69 2.76 35.47 20.21
CA ILE A 69 3.24 34.69 21.37
C ILE A 69 4.33 35.46 22.13
N ALA A 70 5.32 36.04 21.44
CA ALA A 70 6.39 36.79 22.09
C ALA A 70 5.87 38.07 22.79
N LEU A 71 4.95 38.80 22.17
CA LEU A 71 4.27 39.95 22.78
C LEU A 71 3.47 39.54 24.01
N ALA A 72 2.70 38.45 23.94
CA ALA A 72 1.95 37.95 25.08
C ALA A 72 2.85 37.53 26.25
N ILE A 73 4.01 36.92 25.96
CA ILE A 73 5.02 36.57 26.97
C ILE A 73 5.61 37.83 27.61
N ILE A 74 5.96 38.86 26.81
CA ILE A 74 6.50 40.13 27.31
C ILE A 74 5.45 40.84 28.18
N GLU A 75 4.22 40.99 27.70
CA GLU A 75 3.12 41.63 28.43
C GLU A 75 2.86 40.90 29.75
N THR A 76 2.74 39.57 29.73
CA THR A 76 2.53 38.77 30.94
C THR A 76 3.71 38.89 31.91
N ALA A 77 4.95 38.86 31.42
CA ALA A 77 6.14 38.96 32.26
C ALA A 77 6.35 40.38 32.82
N GLU A 78 6.04 41.43 32.06
CA GLU A 78 6.08 42.84 32.50
C GLU A 78 4.96 43.14 33.50
N ASP A 79 3.74 42.63 33.27
CA ASP A 79 2.65 42.68 34.24
C ASP A 79 3.03 41.96 35.54
N THR A 80 3.65 40.78 35.43
CA THR A 80 4.15 40.01 36.60
C THR A 80 5.30 40.73 37.30
N LEU A 81 6.18 41.43 36.57
CA LEU A 81 7.26 42.25 37.13
C LEU A 81 6.69 43.48 37.86
N SER A 82 5.63 44.09 37.33
CA SER A 82 4.91 45.20 37.97
C SER A 82 4.11 44.77 39.21
N SER A 83 3.77 43.47 39.28
CA SER A 83 2.97 42.83 40.33
C SER A 83 3.74 41.73 41.08
N ILE A 84 5.07 41.89 41.25
CA ILE A 84 5.89 40.99 42.07
C ILE A 84 5.14 40.70 43.36
N ASP A 85 4.74 39.43 43.52
CA ASP A 85 3.76 38.96 44.48
C ASP A 85 4.31 39.10 45.91
N LYS A 86 4.20 40.33 46.42
CA LYS A 86 4.56 40.69 47.79
C LYS A 86 3.62 39.90 48.70
N PRO A 87 4.16 39.19 49.70
CA PRO A 87 3.33 38.44 50.62
C PRO A 87 2.34 39.37 51.31
N ASP A 88 1.06 38.99 51.28
CA ASP A 88 -0.01 39.68 52.00
C ASP A 88 0.17 39.45 53.51
N ILE A 89 0.75 40.44 54.17
CA ILE A 89 1.06 40.37 55.61
C ILE A 89 -0.21 40.12 56.43
N GLN A 90 -1.35 40.71 56.05
CA GLN A 90 -2.61 40.53 56.79
C GLN A 90 -3.09 39.08 56.76
N TYR A 91 -2.93 38.39 55.62
CA TYR A 91 -3.23 36.97 55.52
C TYR A 91 -2.39 36.13 56.49
N TYR A 92 -1.07 36.38 56.57
CA TYR A 92 -0.19 35.61 57.46
C TYR A 92 -0.40 35.96 58.94
N GLU A 93 -0.73 37.21 59.27
CA GLU A 93 -1.15 37.63 60.62
C GLU A 93 -2.41 36.87 61.05
N GLN A 94 -3.40 36.76 60.14
CA GLN A 94 -4.63 36.01 60.40
C GLN A 94 -4.37 34.50 60.60
N GLN A 95 -3.43 33.89 59.86
CA GLN A 95 -3.07 32.49 60.06
C GLN A 95 -2.41 32.23 61.42
N VAL A 96 -1.58 33.15 61.91
CA VAL A 96 -1.04 33.09 63.27
C VAL A 96 -2.18 33.15 64.28
N GLU A 97 -3.10 34.11 64.14
CA GLU A 97 -4.24 34.25 65.06
C GLU A 97 -5.12 32.98 65.09
N ILE A 98 -5.43 32.40 63.93
CA ILE A 98 -6.22 31.16 63.83
C ILE A 98 -5.51 30.00 64.54
N THR A 99 -4.21 29.82 64.30
CA THR A 99 -3.44 28.71 64.90
C THR A 99 -3.22 28.90 66.39
N GLU A 100 -3.04 30.14 66.87
CA GLU A 100 -2.99 30.47 68.30
C GLU A 100 -4.32 30.15 68.99
N ASN A 101 -5.44 30.55 68.39
CA ASN A 101 -6.77 30.27 68.92
C ASN A 101 -7.07 28.76 68.93
N ALA A 102 -6.67 28.03 67.88
CA ALA A 102 -6.82 26.58 67.82
C ALA A 102 -6.01 25.87 68.91
N LEU A 103 -4.76 26.27 69.15
CA LEU A 103 -3.93 25.73 70.23
C LEU A 103 -4.57 26.00 71.61
N LYS A 104 -5.05 27.22 71.83
CA LYS A 104 -5.71 27.62 73.08
C LYS A 104 -6.99 26.83 73.33
N GLN A 105 -7.79 26.59 72.28
CA GLN A 105 -8.98 25.77 72.36
C GLN A 105 -8.65 24.31 72.70
N LEU A 106 -7.65 23.72 72.05
CA LEU A 106 -7.20 22.35 72.35
C LEU A 106 -6.68 22.18 73.78
N GLN A 107 -5.94 23.19 74.30
CA GLN A 107 -5.49 23.20 75.69
C GLN A 107 -6.67 23.25 76.67
N LEU A 108 -7.71 24.02 76.34
CA LEU A 108 -8.93 24.09 77.14
C LEU A 108 -9.72 22.78 77.11
N ASP A 109 -9.94 22.22 75.92
CA ASP A 109 -10.70 20.98 75.70
C ASP A 109 -10.04 19.76 76.36
N SER A 110 -8.70 19.71 76.31
CA SER A 110 -7.90 18.68 76.99
C SER A 110 -8.13 18.72 78.51
N THR A 111 -8.32 19.90 79.09
CA THR A 111 -8.43 20.09 80.55
C THR A 111 -9.85 19.86 81.07
N ILE A 112 -10.90 20.14 80.28
CA ILE A 112 -12.28 20.29 80.81
C ILE A 112 -13.20 19.09 80.57
N LEU A 113 -13.14 18.39 79.44
CA LEU A 113 -14.22 17.44 79.08
C LEU A 113 -13.78 15.97 78.97
N ASN A 114 -12.62 15.70 78.34
CA ASN A 114 -12.22 14.31 78.06
C ASN A 114 -11.35 13.70 79.17
N ILE A 115 -10.43 14.47 79.76
CA ILE A 115 -9.56 13.98 80.85
C ILE A 115 -10.32 13.95 82.18
N GLY A 116 -11.19 14.93 82.44
CA GLY A 116 -11.99 15.01 83.67
C GLY A 116 -12.86 13.77 83.87
N ALA A 117 -13.72 13.45 82.89
CA ALA A 117 -14.61 12.29 82.97
C ALA A 117 -13.87 10.94 83.10
N LEU A 118 -12.71 10.80 82.43
CA LEU A 118 -11.87 9.59 82.56
C LEU A 118 -11.16 9.53 83.91
N THR A 119 -10.76 10.67 84.48
CA THR A 119 -10.18 10.74 85.83
C THR A 119 -11.24 10.36 86.88
N ASP A 120 -12.45 10.90 86.76
CA ASP A 120 -13.58 10.55 87.62
C ASP A 120 -13.92 9.04 87.53
N ALA A 121 -13.82 8.45 86.34
CA ALA A 121 -14.03 7.01 86.14
C ALA A 121 -12.94 6.15 86.81
N VAL A 122 -11.67 6.59 86.75
CA VAL A 122 -10.55 5.94 87.45
C VAL A 122 -10.72 6.04 88.96
N ASP A 123 -11.10 7.21 89.48
CA ASP A 123 -11.32 7.41 90.91
C ASP A 123 -12.51 6.56 91.41
N SER A 124 -13.61 6.54 90.67
CA SER A 124 -14.79 5.72 90.99
C SER A 124 -14.49 4.22 91.00
N THR A 125 -13.74 3.72 90.01
CA THR A 125 -13.33 2.30 89.97
C THR A 125 -12.30 1.96 91.04
N LYS A 126 -11.43 2.91 91.41
CA LYS A 126 -10.50 2.75 92.53
C LYS A 126 -11.24 2.59 93.86
N ASP A 127 -12.21 3.46 94.13
CA ASP A 127 -13.02 3.38 95.35
C ASP A 127 -13.73 2.02 95.42
N LEU A 128 -14.26 1.53 94.29
CA LEU A 128 -14.88 0.21 94.20
C LEU A 128 -13.89 -0.94 94.46
N VAL A 129 -12.66 -0.86 93.96
CA VAL A 129 -11.58 -1.84 94.27
C VAL A 129 -11.31 -1.87 95.77
N ASP A 130 -11.19 -0.69 96.40
CA ASP A 130 -10.88 -0.58 97.82
C ASP A 130 -12.04 -1.13 98.68
N ASP A 131 -13.30 -0.86 98.31
CA ASP A 131 -14.50 -1.40 98.96
C ASP A 131 -14.61 -2.94 98.84
N GLU A 132 -14.43 -3.48 97.63
CA GLU A 132 -14.50 -4.93 97.40
C GLU A 132 -13.34 -5.69 98.03
N LYS A 133 -12.16 -5.06 98.14
CA LYS A 133 -11.04 -5.61 98.91
C LYS A 133 -11.38 -5.74 100.38
N GLU A 134 -11.99 -4.71 100.97
CA GLU A 134 -12.44 -4.75 102.36
C GLU A 134 -13.46 -5.88 102.56
N PHE A 135 -14.42 -6.01 101.63
CA PHE A 135 -15.41 -7.08 101.66
C PHE A 135 -14.77 -8.47 101.55
N LEU A 136 -13.82 -8.66 100.62
CA LEU A 136 -13.04 -9.90 100.48
C LEU A 136 -12.27 -10.25 101.76
N ASP A 137 -11.64 -9.27 102.41
CA ASP A 137 -10.94 -9.46 103.68
C ASP A 137 -11.89 -9.82 104.83
N LYS A 138 -13.11 -9.26 104.86
CA LYS A 138 -14.17 -9.69 105.79
C LYS A 138 -14.60 -11.14 105.52
N VAL A 139 -14.78 -11.53 104.27
CA VAL A 139 -15.13 -12.93 103.89
C VAL A 139 -14.01 -13.89 104.30
N LYS A 140 -12.73 -13.55 104.02
CA LYS A 140 -11.56 -14.34 104.46
C LYS A 140 -11.55 -14.53 105.98
N LYS A 141 -11.72 -13.45 106.74
CA LYS A 141 -11.79 -13.50 108.21
C LYS A 141 -12.96 -14.35 108.71
N ALA A 142 -14.12 -14.32 108.05
CA ALA A 142 -15.28 -15.12 108.43
C ALA A 142 -15.11 -16.62 108.12
N VAL A 143 -14.41 -16.96 107.03
CA VAL A 143 -13.99 -18.34 106.74
C VAL A 143 -12.99 -18.81 107.81
N ASP A 144 -11.96 -18.01 108.09
CA ASP A 144 -10.90 -18.34 109.05
C ASP A 144 -11.40 -18.43 110.50
N GLY A 145 -12.35 -17.57 110.88
CA GLY A 145 -12.92 -17.48 112.23
C GLY A 145 -14.03 -18.50 112.53
N CYS A 146 -14.28 -19.44 111.62
CA CYS A 146 -15.34 -20.42 111.76
C CYS A 146 -15.01 -21.44 112.86
N GLN A 147 -15.63 -21.28 114.04
CA GLN A 147 -15.56 -22.24 115.14
C GLN A 147 -16.70 -23.25 115.03
N VAL A 148 -16.35 -24.53 114.94
CA VAL A 148 -17.31 -25.62 115.09
C VAL A 148 -17.27 -26.02 116.56
N ASP A 149 -18.41 -25.94 117.25
CA ASP A 149 -18.45 -26.19 118.69
C ASP A 149 -18.18 -27.67 118.99
N VAL A 150 -17.07 -27.91 119.68
CA VAL A 150 -16.59 -29.24 120.09
C VAL A 150 -17.04 -29.56 121.52
N ASP A 151 -17.37 -28.55 122.33
CA ASP A 151 -17.78 -28.68 123.73
C ASP A 151 -19.20 -28.10 123.89
N GLY A 152 -20.22 -28.90 123.59
CA GLY A 152 -21.61 -28.53 123.85
C GLY A 152 -21.94 -28.52 125.36
N GLU A 153 -23.06 -27.88 125.72
CA GLU A 153 -23.46 -27.72 127.14
C GLU A 153 -23.55 -29.04 127.92
N VAL A 154 -23.92 -30.14 127.26
CA VAL A 154 -24.09 -31.47 127.87
C VAL A 154 -23.21 -32.57 127.27
N TYR A 155 -22.55 -32.32 126.14
CA TYR A 155 -21.72 -33.30 125.44
C TYR A 155 -20.43 -32.66 124.90
N THR A 156 -19.38 -33.48 124.78
CA THR A 156 -18.14 -33.13 124.09
C THR A 156 -18.01 -34.04 122.87
N LYS A 157 -17.66 -33.46 121.72
CA LYS A 157 -17.40 -34.20 120.49
C LYS A 157 -16.00 -34.80 120.53
N LEU A 158 -15.94 -36.12 120.58
CA LEU A 158 -14.70 -36.89 120.66
C LEU A 158 -14.44 -37.66 119.38
N GLU A 159 -13.16 -37.78 119.05
CA GLU A 159 -12.64 -38.68 118.03
C GLU A 159 -11.72 -39.72 118.67
N PHE A 160 -11.61 -40.89 118.03
CA PHE A 160 -10.89 -42.03 118.58
C PHE A 160 -9.84 -42.49 117.58
N SER A 161 -8.59 -42.66 118.00
CA SER A 161 -7.49 -43.07 117.10
C SER A 161 -7.55 -44.56 116.72
N LYS A 162 -8.34 -45.36 117.44
CA LYS A 162 -8.61 -46.79 117.18
C LYS A 162 -9.96 -47.18 117.78
N ILE A 163 -10.41 -48.40 117.51
CA ILE A 163 -11.66 -48.93 118.10
C ILE A 163 -11.49 -48.95 119.62
N PHE A 164 -12.41 -48.30 120.32
CA PHE A 164 -12.39 -48.15 121.77
C PHE A 164 -13.77 -48.47 122.34
N THR A 165 -13.86 -49.48 123.19
CA THR A 165 -15.12 -49.82 123.87
C THR A 165 -15.05 -49.35 125.31
N TYR A 166 -15.99 -48.49 125.71
CA TYR A 166 -16.06 -47.93 127.04
C TYR A 166 -17.51 -47.96 127.53
N ARG A 167 -17.72 -48.45 128.76
CA ARG A 167 -19.04 -48.55 129.41
C ARG A 167 -20.15 -49.09 128.48
N ASN A 168 -19.81 -50.15 127.75
CA ASN A 168 -20.69 -50.88 126.83
C ASN A 168 -21.04 -50.17 125.50
N THR A 169 -20.37 -49.06 125.19
CA THR A 169 -20.45 -48.38 123.88
C THR A 169 -19.12 -48.54 123.15
N THR A 170 -19.16 -48.92 121.87
CA THR A 170 -17.98 -49.02 121.02
C THR A 170 -17.87 -47.82 120.09
N TYR A 171 -16.76 -47.11 120.19
CA TYR A 171 -16.40 -45.96 119.38
C TYR A 171 -15.39 -46.39 118.32
N ASN A 172 -15.70 -46.11 117.05
CA ASN A 172 -14.84 -46.49 115.93
C ASN A 172 -13.98 -45.32 115.46
N PRO A 173 -12.74 -45.59 114.99
CA PRO A 173 -11.90 -44.54 114.46
C PRO A 173 -12.48 -43.98 113.16
N GLY A 174 -12.27 -42.67 112.95
CA GLY A 174 -12.77 -41.94 111.78
C GLY A 174 -14.21 -41.44 111.87
N SER A 175 -14.88 -41.62 113.01
CA SER A 175 -16.19 -41.01 113.31
C SER A 175 -16.07 -40.07 114.51
N ILE A 176 -16.86 -38.99 114.49
CA ILE A 176 -16.97 -38.04 115.61
C ILE A 176 -18.22 -38.41 116.40
N TYR A 177 -18.07 -38.55 117.70
CA TYR A 177 -19.15 -38.94 118.60
C TYR A 177 -19.42 -37.83 119.60
N GLU A 178 -20.70 -37.50 119.81
CA GLU A 178 -21.15 -36.68 120.94
C GLU A 178 -21.21 -37.57 122.17
N VAL A 179 -20.34 -37.28 123.14
CA VAL A 179 -20.21 -38.05 124.38
C VAL A 179 -20.56 -37.13 125.53
N ASP A 180 -21.45 -37.53 126.43
CA ASP A 180 -21.84 -36.70 127.59
C ASP A 180 -20.61 -36.17 128.32
N ASN A 181 -20.61 -34.88 128.67
CA ASN A 181 -19.40 -34.15 129.13
C ASN A 181 -18.65 -34.86 130.25
N TRP A 182 -19.38 -35.39 131.23
CA TRP A 182 -18.78 -36.07 132.37
C TRP A 182 -18.12 -37.41 132.00
N ILE A 183 -18.60 -38.10 130.95
CA ILE A 183 -17.95 -39.29 130.39
C ILE A 183 -16.76 -38.89 129.52
N ALA A 184 -16.93 -37.83 128.73
CA ALA A 184 -15.89 -37.36 127.83
C ALA A 184 -14.64 -36.88 128.59
N GLU A 185 -14.82 -36.21 129.73
CA GLU A 185 -13.73 -35.75 130.59
C GLU A 185 -12.94 -36.95 131.18
N GLU A 186 -13.64 -37.97 131.68
CA GLU A 186 -13.02 -39.20 132.18
C GLU A 186 -12.24 -39.93 131.07
N MET A 187 -12.82 -40.03 129.88
CA MET A 187 -12.17 -40.66 128.73
C MET A 187 -10.92 -39.91 128.26
N LEU A 188 -10.98 -38.58 128.21
CA LEU A 188 -9.86 -37.73 127.79
C LEU A 188 -8.71 -37.79 128.79
N ASP A 189 -8.99 -37.93 130.09
CA ASP A 189 -7.97 -37.94 131.15
C ASP A 189 -7.32 -39.32 131.32
N ASP A 190 -8.11 -40.39 131.32
CA ASP A 190 -7.60 -41.76 131.51
C ASP A 190 -6.99 -42.34 130.23
N TYR A 191 -7.49 -41.93 129.06
CA TYR A 191 -7.09 -42.49 127.76
C TYR A 191 -6.67 -41.43 126.72
N PRO A 192 -5.77 -40.48 127.06
CA PRO A 192 -5.40 -39.36 126.18
C PRO A 192 -4.67 -39.80 124.90
N SER A 193 -4.14 -41.03 124.88
CA SER A 193 -3.50 -41.60 123.68
C SER A 193 -4.50 -42.20 122.67
N ILE A 194 -5.75 -42.38 123.09
CA ILE A 194 -6.80 -43.03 122.29
C ILE A 194 -7.90 -42.04 121.95
N VAL A 195 -8.24 -41.16 122.89
CA VAL A 195 -9.38 -40.24 122.82
C VAL A 195 -8.85 -38.82 122.71
N THR A 196 -9.34 -38.07 121.72
CA THR A 196 -9.08 -36.64 121.57
C THR A 196 -10.38 -35.89 121.30
N LYS A 197 -10.40 -34.59 121.61
CA LYS A 197 -11.48 -33.72 121.14
C LYS A 197 -11.43 -33.63 119.61
N ALA A 198 -12.59 -33.71 118.97
CA ALA A 198 -12.68 -33.69 117.51
C ALA A 198 -12.15 -32.38 116.93
N LYS A 199 -11.36 -32.46 115.85
CA LYS A 199 -10.93 -31.28 115.08
C LYS A 199 -11.82 -31.10 113.87
N LEU A 200 -12.82 -30.23 113.98
CA LEU A 200 -13.72 -29.89 112.89
C LEU A 200 -13.25 -28.59 112.20
N THR A 201 -13.11 -28.64 110.87
CA THR A 201 -12.80 -27.47 110.01
C THR A 201 -13.99 -27.15 109.11
N CYS A 202 -14.24 -25.87 108.85
CA CYS A 202 -15.36 -25.43 108.02
C CYS A 202 -15.11 -25.64 106.52
N ASP A 203 -16.18 -25.97 105.78
CA ASP A 203 -16.16 -26.26 104.34
C ASP A 203 -15.86 -25.01 103.50
N ASN A 204 -14.97 -25.14 102.50
CA ASN A 204 -14.51 -24.06 101.62
C ASN A 204 -15.58 -23.62 100.59
N GLU A 205 -16.63 -24.41 100.36
CA GLU A 205 -17.77 -24.03 99.50
C GLU A 205 -18.93 -23.40 100.27
N ARG A 206 -18.74 -23.13 101.57
CA ARG A 206 -19.77 -22.55 102.42
C ARG A 206 -20.14 -21.15 101.94
N LYS A 207 -21.43 -20.95 101.69
CA LYS A 207 -22.00 -19.62 101.49
C LYS A 207 -22.01 -18.86 102.81
N ILE A 208 -21.43 -17.66 102.82
CA ILE A 208 -21.37 -16.77 103.96
C ILE A 208 -22.12 -15.49 103.61
N THR A 209 -22.94 -15.01 104.55
CA THR A 209 -23.64 -13.74 104.42
C THR A 209 -22.92 -12.68 105.25
N ILE A 210 -22.33 -11.68 104.59
CA ILE A 210 -21.71 -10.50 105.21
C ILE A 210 -22.35 -9.27 104.58
N ASP A 211 -22.74 -8.29 105.39
CA ASP A 211 -23.33 -7.02 104.93
C ASP A 211 -24.50 -7.21 103.93
N GLY A 212 -25.29 -8.29 104.11
CA GLY A 212 -26.43 -8.64 103.27
C GLY A 212 -26.11 -9.39 101.96
N ARG A 213 -24.83 -9.55 101.60
CA ARG A 213 -24.37 -10.30 100.41
C ARG A 213 -24.04 -11.73 100.79
N THR A 214 -24.68 -12.71 100.12
CA THR A 214 -24.40 -14.14 100.32
C THR A 214 -23.52 -14.68 99.19
N THR A 215 -22.30 -15.08 99.51
CA THR A 215 -21.25 -15.43 98.52
C THR A 215 -20.33 -16.52 99.06
N THR A 216 -19.47 -17.10 98.22
CA THR A 216 -18.34 -17.95 98.64
C THR A 216 -17.03 -17.16 98.60
N LEU A 217 -15.97 -17.69 99.23
CA LEU A 217 -14.64 -17.06 99.15
C LEU A 217 -14.12 -17.02 97.70
N ALA A 218 -14.34 -18.08 96.93
CA ALA A 218 -13.96 -18.16 95.53
C ALA A 218 -14.71 -17.11 94.69
N ASP A 219 -16.04 -17.05 94.79
CA ASP A 219 -16.85 -16.09 94.03
C ASP A 219 -16.48 -14.63 94.37
N THR A 220 -16.15 -14.36 95.64
CA THR A 220 -15.74 -13.02 96.09
C THR A 220 -14.35 -12.65 95.58
N GLN A 221 -13.42 -13.61 95.55
CA GLN A 221 -12.09 -13.40 95.00
C GLN A 221 -12.14 -13.16 93.49
N ASP A 222 -13.01 -13.87 92.77
CA ASP A 222 -13.22 -13.67 91.33
C ASP A 222 -13.86 -12.31 91.04
N TYR A 223 -14.87 -11.90 91.81
CA TYR A 223 -15.47 -10.57 91.68
C TYR A 223 -14.47 -9.44 91.96
N TYR A 224 -13.65 -9.58 93.00
CA TYR A 224 -12.57 -8.63 93.29
C TYR A 224 -11.57 -8.53 92.12
N ASN A 225 -11.17 -9.66 91.54
CA ASN A 225 -10.26 -9.66 90.39
C ASN A 225 -10.88 -8.99 89.15
N ASP A 226 -12.18 -9.16 88.91
CA ASP A 226 -12.90 -8.48 87.81
C ASP A 226 -12.91 -6.96 88.01
N VAL A 227 -13.20 -6.49 89.22
CA VAL A 227 -13.19 -5.06 89.57
C VAL A 227 -11.77 -4.47 89.44
N VAL A 228 -10.72 -5.21 89.83
CA VAL A 228 -9.32 -4.80 89.61
C VAL A 228 -9.02 -4.68 88.11
N SER A 229 -9.49 -5.63 87.28
CA SER A 229 -9.33 -5.54 85.83
C SER A 229 -10.03 -4.31 85.25
N GLN A 230 -11.24 -3.98 85.72
CA GLN A 230 -11.96 -2.77 85.29
C GLN A 230 -11.22 -1.48 85.67
N TYR A 231 -10.58 -1.44 86.84
CA TYR A 231 -9.72 -0.33 87.26
C TYR A 231 -8.49 -0.18 86.35
N ASP A 232 -7.78 -1.29 86.08
CA ASP A 232 -6.62 -1.28 85.19
C ASP A 232 -6.98 -0.81 83.78
N GLU A 233 -8.12 -1.24 83.24
CA GLU A 233 -8.65 -0.76 81.95
C GLU A 233 -8.96 0.74 81.98
N ALA A 234 -9.58 1.25 83.04
CA ALA A 234 -9.89 2.68 83.18
C ALA A 234 -8.60 3.54 83.21
N VAL A 235 -7.56 3.08 83.91
CA VAL A 235 -6.25 3.75 83.96
C VAL A 235 -5.60 3.77 82.57
N GLU A 236 -5.64 2.65 81.83
CA GLU A 236 -5.08 2.58 80.48
C GLU A 236 -5.79 3.53 79.51
N GLN A 237 -7.12 3.64 79.59
CA GLN A 237 -7.91 4.58 78.76
C GLN A 237 -7.55 6.05 79.07
N LEU A 238 -7.37 6.40 80.34
CA LEU A 238 -6.93 7.73 80.76
C LEU A 238 -5.53 8.06 80.22
N GLU A 239 -4.60 7.12 80.29
CA GLU A 239 -3.23 7.31 79.79
C GLU A 239 -3.19 7.47 78.26
N LYS A 240 -3.96 6.65 77.52
CA LYS A 240 -4.11 6.79 76.06
C LYS A 240 -4.68 8.16 75.67
N ALA A 241 -5.71 8.63 76.38
CA ALA A 241 -6.32 9.92 76.12
C ALA A 241 -5.35 11.09 76.38
N ARG A 242 -4.53 11.00 77.45
CA ARG A 242 -3.47 11.99 77.74
C ARG A 242 -2.43 12.05 76.63
N LEU A 243 -1.91 10.90 76.21
CA LEU A 243 -0.91 10.83 75.14
C LEU A 243 -1.44 11.38 73.81
N GLN A 244 -2.70 11.08 73.48
CA GLN A 244 -3.34 11.60 72.27
C GLN A 244 -3.51 13.13 72.34
N ASN A 245 -3.93 13.68 73.48
CA ASN A 245 -4.03 15.12 73.69
C ASN A 245 -2.67 15.81 73.60
N ASP A 246 -1.63 15.24 74.20
CA ASP A 246 -0.26 15.76 74.12
C ASP A 246 0.23 15.82 72.67
N LYS A 247 -0.06 14.77 71.88
CA LYS A 247 0.26 14.76 70.45
C LYS A 247 -0.48 15.86 69.68
N LEU A 248 -1.77 16.05 69.94
CA LEU A 248 -2.57 17.10 69.30
C LEU A 248 -2.05 18.50 69.67
N ILE A 249 -1.72 18.72 70.94
CA ILE A 249 -1.15 19.99 71.43
C ILE A 249 0.22 20.24 70.81
N ASN A 250 1.09 19.23 70.72
CA ASN A 250 2.41 19.37 70.10
C ASN A 250 2.32 19.64 68.60
N ASN A 251 1.38 19.00 67.90
CA ASN A 251 1.09 19.30 66.49
C ASN A 251 0.60 20.75 66.32
N ALA A 252 -0.36 21.18 67.13
CA ALA A 252 -0.86 22.56 67.10
C ALA A 252 0.22 23.60 67.43
N LYS A 253 1.14 23.30 68.36
CA LYS A 253 2.33 24.13 68.63
C LYS A 253 3.26 24.19 67.42
N SER A 254 3.48 23.06 66.74
CA SER A 254 4.29 23.00 65.52
C SER A 254 3.65 23.85 64.42
N ASP A 255 2.34 23.76 64.24
CA ASP A 255 1.61 24.52 63.21
C ASP A 255 1.62 26.03 63.51
N LEU A 256 1.51 26.41 64.78
CA LEU A 256 1.71 27.79 65.22
C LEU A 256 3.14 28.29 64.93
N ALA A 257 4.16 27.47 65.20
CA ALA A 257 5.54 27.83 64.91
C ALA A 257 5.77 28.03 63.40
N LYS A 258 5.19 27.17 62.56
CA LYS A 258 5.21 27.32 61.09
C LYS A 258 4.50 28.60 60.64
N ALA A 259 3.34 28.91 61.20
CA ALA A 259 2.59 30.13 60.87
C ALA A 259 3.39 31.40 61.23
N LYS A 260 4.01 31.44 62.41
CA LYS A 260 4.86 32.56 62.85
C LYS A 260 6.09 32.74 61.97
N ARG A 261 6.77 31.65 61.62
CA ARG A 261 7.91 31.67 60.68
C ARG A 261 7.49 32.21 59.30
N ASN A 262 6.36 31.75 58.76
CA ASN A 262 5.87 32.23 57.47
C ASN A 262 5.55 33.74 57.50
N LEU A 263 4.98 34.23 58.61
CA LEU A 263 4.78 35.66 58.84
C LEU A 263 6.10 36.44 58.93
N GLU A 264 7.13 35.88 59.58
CA GLU A 264 8.46 36.49 59.63
C GLU A 264 9.08 36.61 58.24
N TRP A 265 9.00 35.56 57.41
CA TRP A 265 9.42 35.61 56.02
C TRP A 265 8.64 36.64 55.21
N ALA A 266 7.32 36.73 55.42
CA ALA A 266 6.47 37.74 54.78
C ALA A 266 6.91 39.16 55.15
N ASN A 267 7.11 39.42 56.44
CA ASN A 267 7.54 40.72 56.96
C ASN A 267 8.96 41.11 56.54
N SER A 268 9.84 40.13 56.26
CA SER A 268 11.20 40.41 55.81
C SER A 268 11.24 41.12 54.45
N GLY A 269 10.19 40.99 53.64
CA GLY A 269 10.14 41.51 52.27
C GLY A 269 11.14 40.86 51.30
N LYS A 270 11.87 39.82 51.71
CA LYS A 270 12.92 39.17 50.92
C LYS A 270 12.41 38.05 50.02
N TYR A 271 11.26 37.46 50.35
CA TYR A 271 10.74 36.24 49.73
C TYR A 271 9.38 36.47 49.09
N SER A 272 9.13 35.81 47.96
CA SER A 272 7.84 35.92 47.25
C SER A 272 6.74 35.17 48.01
N ARG A 273 5.49 35.59 47.83
CA ARG A 273 4.32 34.89 48.40
C ARG A 273 4.29 33.41 47.99
N GLY A 274 4.50 33.11 46.71
CA GLY A 274 4.58 31.74 46.20
C GLY A 274 5.69 30.90 46.84
N GLY A 275 6.87 31.49 47.08
CA GLY A 275 7.99 30.82 47.76
C GLY A 275 7.68 30.49 49.23
N ILE A 276 7.01 31.41 49.94
CA ILE A 276 6.58 31.20 51.33
C ILE A 276 5.51 30.10 51.40
N ILE A 277 4.54 30.10 50.49
CA ILE A 277 3.49 29.07 50.42
C ILE A 277 4.10 27.69 50.12
N ALA A 278 5.01 27.58 49.16
CA ALA A 278 5.67 26.32 48.83
C ALA A 278 6.46 25.72 50.01
N SER A 279 6.98 26.57 50.90
CA SER A 279 7.77 26.16 52.06
C SER A 279 6.95 26.04 53.35
N SER A 280 5.65 26.34 53.29
CA SER A 280 4.77 26.46 54.47
C SER A 280 4.68 25.18 55.32
N ASN A 281 4.72 24.02 54.66
CA ASN A 281 4.60 22.71 55.30
C ASN A 281 5.91 22.17 55.90
N GLN A 282 7.03 22.86 55.72
CA GLN A 282 8.33 22.44 56.23
C GLN A 282 8.44 22.61 57.75
N SER A 283 9.44 21.93 58.35
CA SER A 283 9.76 22.06 59.77
C SER A 283 10.03 23.51 60.17
N ALA A 284 9.58 23.90 61.36
CA ALA A 284 9.87 25.22 61.92
C ALA A 284 11.34 25.34 62.37
N ASP A 285 11.96 24.23 62.78
CA ASP A 285 13.29 24.23 63.41
C ASP A 285 14.46 24.22 62.40
N ASP A 286 14.23 23.70 61.18
CA ASP A 286 15.23 23.66 60.09
C ASP A 286 14.54 23.79 58.72
N PRO A 287 14.12 25.00 58.33
CA PRO A 287 13.43 25.23 57.06
C PRO A 287 14.41 25.45 55.90
N ALA A 288 14.05 24.95 54.71
CA ALA A 288 14.68 25.41 53.48
C ALA A 288 14.27 26.86 53.18
N VAL A 289 15.24 27.69 52.79
CA VAL A 289 15.00 29.12 52.54
C VAL A 289 14.10 29.29 51.30
N PRO A 290 12.99 30.05 51.39
CA PRO A 290 12.11 30.31 50.24
C PRO A 290 12.83 31.04 49.09
N GLN A 291 12.28 30.93 47.88
CA GLN A 291 12.78 31.68 46.72
C GLN A 291 12.73 33.20 46.99
N SER A 292 13.87 33.88 46.78
CA SER A 292 13.99 35.32 46.99
C SER A 292 13.32 36.11 45.86
N ILE A 293 12.74 37.26 46.20
CA ILE A 293 12.15 38.20 45.23
C ILE A 293 13.22 38.68 44.24
N GLU A 294 14.45 38.90 44.71
CA GLU A 294 15.57 39.35 43.89
C GLU A 294 15.93 38.36 42.78
N LEU A 295 16.01 37.06 43.09
CA LEU A 295 16.27 36.03 42.09
C LEU A 295 15.10 35.87 41.11
N ALA A 296 13.85 35.96 41.59
CA ALA A 296 12.66 35.92 40.73
C ALA A 296 12.58 37.14 39.79
N THR A 297 12.96 38.32 40.28
CA THR A 297 13.05 39.57 39.50
C THR A 297 14.12 39.43 38.43
N GLN A 298 15.31 38.96 38.79
CA GLN A 298 16.41 38.78 37.85
C GLN A 298 16.09 37.74 36.76
N GLN A 299 15.38 36.66 37.11
CA GLN A 299 14.93 35.66 36.15
C GLN A 299 13.90 36.23 35.18
N LEU A 300 12.88 36.94 35.68
CA LEU A 300 11.86 37.60 34.85
C LEU A 300 12.47 38.68 33.94
N GLU A 301 13.43 39.46 34.43
CA GLU A 301 14.15 40.44 33.61
C GLU A 301 14.96 39.78 32.48
N ASN A 302 15.57 38.62 32.75
CA ASN A 302 16.26 37.83 31.72
C ASN A 302 15.29 37.22 30.70
N ASP A 303 14.14 36.74 31.16
CA ASP A 303 13.09 36.18 30.30
C ASP A 303 12.46 37.28 29.41
N ILE A 304 12.21 38.49 29.96
CA ILE A 304 11.79 39.67 29.19
C ILE A 304 12.84 40.05 28.15
N LYS A 305 14.13 40.04 28.53
CA LYS A 305 15.22 40.36 27.62
C LYS A 305 15.32 39.35 26.47
N LEU A 306 15.17 38.06 26.77
CA LEU A 306 15.16 36.99 25.77
C LEU A 306 13.93 37.10 24.85
N ALA A 307 12.74 37.29 25.42
CA ALA A 307 11.51 37.44 24.66
C ALA A 307 11.53 38.69 23.77
N LYS A 308 12.11 39.81 24.23
CA LYS A 308 12.34 41.02 23.40
C LYS A 308 13.31 40.78 22.25
N ALA A 309 14.36 39.98 22.47
CA ALA A 309 15.28 39.61 21.39
C ALA A 309 14.60 38.70 20.35
N GLN A 310 13.76 37.76 20.80
CA GLN A 310 12.96 36.89 19.92
C GLN A 310 11.89 37.66 19.16
N LEU A 311 11.23 38.63 19.81
CA LEU A 311 10.30 39.54 19.16
C LEU A 311 11.01 40.38 18.09
N ALA A 312 12.15 40.99 18.41
CA ALA A 312 12.91 41.78 17.43
C ALA A 312 13.40 40.95 16.23
N ASP A 313 13.84 39.71 16.46
CA ASP A 313 14.21 38.77 15.39
C ASP A 313 12.99 38.35 14.56
N ALA A 314 11.84 38.11 15.19
CA ALA A 314 10.58 37.81 14.49
C ALA A 314 10.05 39.00 13.69
N GLU A 315 10.09 40.21 14.23
CA GLU A 315 9.74 41.46 13.55
C GLU A 315 10.69 41.76 12.40
N GLN A 316 11.99 41.50 12.55
CA GLN A 316 12.96 41.64 11.47
C GLN A 316 12.67 40.63 10.34
N ARG A 317 12.46 39.36 10.66
CA ARG A 317 12.07 38.34 9.67
C ARG A 317 10.73 38.67 9.00
N PHE A 318 9.77 39.22 9.74
CA PHE A 318 8.51 39.71 9.21
C PHE A 318 8.72 40.92 8.27
N SER A 319 9.57 41.87 8.64
CA SER A 319 9.94 43.03 7.81
C SER A 319 10.74 42.65 6.56
N ASP A 320 11.60 41.64 6.65
CA ASP A 320 12.34 41.10 5.51
C ASP A 320 11.39 40.38 4.53
N LEU A 321 10.28 39.81 5.04
CA LEU A 321 9.20 39.21 4.25
C LEU A 321 8.15 40.22 3.73
N ASP A 322 7.95 41.36 4.41
CA ASP A 322 7.05 42.45 3.97
C ASP A 322 7.57 43.12 2.68
N ASN A 323 8.88 43.03 2.41
CA ASN A 323 9.48 43.38 1.12
C ASN A 323 9.23 42.34 0.01
N GLY A 324 8.47 41.27 0.29
CA GLY A 324 8.15 40.18 -0.62
C GLY A 324 9.24 39.11 -0.75
N ILE A 325 9.12 38.24 -1.74
CA ILE A 325 10.21 37.34 -2.17
C ILE A 325 11.43 38.22 -2.48
N ASP A 326 12.61 37.87 -1.96
CA ASP A 326 13.88 38.53 -2.29
C ASP A 326 13.90 38.90 -3.78
N PRO A 327 13.88 40.21 -4.14
CA PRO A 327 13.76 40.65 -5.52
C PRO A 327 14.83 40.06 -6.42
N ASP A 328 16.03 39.81 -5.88
CA ASP A 328 17.15 39.23 -6.62
C ASP A 328 16.94 37.73 -6.85
N ALA A 329 16.44 36.99 -5.84
CA ALA A 329 16.10 35.58 -5.99
C ALA A 329 14.90 35.35 -6.92
N LEU A 330 13.87 36.21 -6.86
CA LEU A 330 12.72 36.19 -7.76
C LEU A 330 13.15 36.54 -9.19
N ALA A 331 13.98 37.56 -9.36
CA ALA A 331 14.52 37.93 -10.67
C ALA A 331 15.37 36.81 -11.27
N LEU A 332 16.17 36.12 -10.46
CA LEU A 332 16.96 34.96 -10.89
C LEU A 332 16.06 33.80 -11.32
N ALA A 333 15.04 33.44 -10.53
CA ALA A 333 14.12 32.36 -10.85
C ALA A 333 13.29 32.65 -12.12
N LYS A 334 12.81 33.89 -12.29
CA LYS A 334 12.17 34.35 -13.51
C LYS A 334 13.12 34.32 -14.71
N GLY A 335 14.38 34.75 -14.52
CA GLY A 335 15.40 34.67 -15.56
C GLY A 335 15.71 33.24 -16.00
N GLN A 336 15.75 32.29 -15.06
CA GLN A 336 15.91 30.86 -15.36
C GLN A 336 14.68 30.29 -16.09
N LEU A 337 13.46 30.71 -15.70
CA LEU A 337 12.23 30.33 -16.39
C LEU A 337 12.18 30.86 -17.83
N ASP A 338 12.53 32.13 -18.04
CA ASP A 338 12.61 32.76 -19.36
C ASP A 338 13.69 32.13 -20.24
N GLN A 339 14.83 31.76 -19.67
CA GLN A 339 15.86 30.99 -20.36
C GLN A 339 15.35 29.62 -20.78
N ALA A 340 14.69 28.88 -19.89
CA ALA A 340 14.13 27.56 -20.18
C ALA A 340 13.01 27.63 -21.23
N ASN A 341 12.15 28.65 -21.17
CA ASN A 341 11.13 28.94 -22.18
C ASN A 341 11.77 29.22 -23.55
N SER A 342 12.82 30.04 -23.59
CA SER A 342 13.56 30.35 -24.81
C SER A 342 14.19 29.11 -25.43
N TYR A 343 14.71 28.21 -24.59
CA TYR A 343 15.29 26.94 -25.04
C TYR A 343 14.23 25.96 -25.58
N VAL A 344 13.07 25.86 -24.94
CA VAL A 344 11.92 25.09 -25.48
C VAL A 344 11.46 25.67 -26.82
N ASN A 345 11.35 26.99 -26.94
CA ASN A 345 10.97 27.64 -28.20
C ASN A 345 11.98 27.36 -29.31
N TYR A 346 13.28 27.47 -29.02
CA TYR A 346 14.35 27.14 -29.96
C TYR A 346 14.27 25.69 -30.46
N THR A 347 14.17 24.72 -29.54
CA THR A 347 14.10 23.29 -29.90
C THR A 347 12.80 22.94 -30.66
N ASN A 348 11.68 23.63 -30.36
CA ASN A 348 10.45 23.51 -31.13
C ASN A 348 10.60 24.05 -32.56
N THR A 349 11.25 25.21 -32.74
CA THR A 349 11.54 25.73 -34.09
C THR A 349 12.45 24.80 -34.87
N GLN A 350 13.49 24.24 -34.25
CA GLN A 350 14.33 23.22 -34.88
C GLN A 350 13.53 21.97 -35.27
N SER A 351 12.62 21.52 -34.39
CA SER A 351 11.69 20.40 -34.67
C SER A 351 10.86 20.65 -35.92
N GLN A 352 10.25 21.84 -36.03
CA GLN A 352 9.48 22.23 -37.20
C GLN A 352 10.33 22.33 -38.47
N GLN A 353 11.56 22.82 -38.37
CA GLN A 353 12.47 22.90 -39.53
C GLN A 353 12.85 21.52 -40.06
N VAL A 354 13.12 20.55 -39.18
CA VAL A 354 13.42 19.17 -39.58
C VAL A 354 12.19 18.49 -40.16
N GLU A 355 11.00 18.69 -39.57
CA GLU A 355 9.74 18.18 -40.12
C GLU A 355 9.47 18.72 -41.53
N LEU A 356 9.71 20.02 -41.76
CA LEU A 356 9.63 20.61 -43.09
C LEU A 356 10.65 20.00 -44.07
N LYS A 357 11.89 19.74 -43.64
CA LYS A 357 12.90 19.06 -44.48
C LYS A 357 12.47 17.64 -44.84
N ILE A 358 11.88 16.90 -43.90
CA ILE A 358 11.35 15.54 -44.14
C ILE A 358 10.25 15.60 -45.18
N HIS A 359 9.26 16.49 -45.01
CA HIS A 359 8.20 16.65 -46.01
C HIS A 359 8.75 17.08 -47.39
N GLN A 360 9.74 17.96 -47.43
CA GLN A 360 10.41 18.32 -48.69
C GLN A 360 11.12 17.11 -49.33
N ALA A 361 11.77 16.26 -48.53
CA ALA A 361 12.43 15.05 -49.01
C ALA A 361 11.41 13.99 -49.48
N GLU A 362 10.28 13.84 -48.79
CA GLU A 362 9.17 12.97 -49.21
C GLU A 362 8.61 13.42 -50.56
N ILE A 363 8.34 14.72 -50.72
CA ILE A 363 7.91 15.30 -52.00
C ILE A 363 8.96 15.04 -53.09
N ALA A 364 10.25 15.20 -52.79
CA ALA A 364 11.32 14.94 -53.75
C ALA A 364 11.39 13.46 -54.20
N VAL A 365 11.16 12.51 -53.27
CA VAL A 365 11.03 11.09 -53.59
C VAL A 365 9.85 10.85 -54.53
N GLU A 366 8.69 11.42 -54.21
CA GLU A 366 7.48 11.23 -55.01
C GLU A 366 7.62 11.82 -56.42
N LEU A 367 8.17 13.03 -56.54
CA LEU A 367 8.47 13.65 -57.84
C LEU A 367 9.48 12.81 -58.65
N SER A 368 10.47 12.22 -57.99
CA SER A 368 11.44 11.35 -58.65
C SER A 368 10.80 10.06 -59.16
N LYS A 369 9.88 9.46 -58.41
CA LYS A 369 9.11 8.28 -58.85
C LYS A 369 8.21 8.57 -60.03
N ILE A 370 7.52 9.71 -60.01
CA ILE A 370 6.72 10.18 -61.15
C ILE A 370 7.61 10.36 -62.40
N SER A 371 8.82 10.92 -62.22
CA SER A 371 9.78 11.05 -63.31
C SER A 371 10.26 9.69 -63.85
N GLU A 372 10.48 8.71 -62.98
CA GLU A 372 10.84 7.33 -63.35
C GLU A 372 9.71 6.64 -64.13
N GLU A 373 8.47 6.77 -63.67
CA GLU A 373 7.30 6.24 -64.37
C GLU A 373 7.13 6.87 -65.75
N SER A 374 7.29 8.19 -65.85
CA SER A 374 7.27 8.91 -67.13
C SER A 374 8.38 8.42 -68.08
N ALA A 375 9.59 8.16 -67.55
CA ALA A 375 10.69 7.60 -68.33
C ALA A 375 10.40 6.17 -68.80
N LEU A 376 9.74 5.36 -67.96
CA LEU A 376 9.30 4.00 -68.32
C LEU A 376 8.24 4.01 -69.43
N VAL A 377 7.25 4.90 -69.34
CA VAL A 377 6.25 5.10 -70.40
C VAL A 377 6.94 5.50 -71.71
N SER A 378 7.90 6.43 -71.64
CA SER A 378 8.69 6.87 -72.80
C SER A 378 9.50 5.72 -73.42
N LEU A 379 10.09 4.86 -72.59
CA LEU A 379 10.80 3.66 -73.05
C LEU A 379 9.88 2.66 -73.74
N ASN A 380 8.70 2.42 -73.18
CA ASN A 380 7.71 1.53 -73.77
C ASN A 380 7.21 2.06 -75.11
N SER A 381 6.94 3.36 -75.21
CA SER A 381 6.59 4.03 -76.47
C SER A 381 7.71 3.85 -77.52
N ALA A 382 8.96 4.10 -77.15
CA ALA A 382 10.11 3.92 -78.05
C ALA A 382 10.27 2.46 -78.51
N ARG A 383 10.02 1.48 -77.62
CA ARG A 383 10.05 0.04 -77.97
C ARG A 383 8.92 -0.34 -78.91
N THR A 384 7.72 0.19 -78.70
CA THR A 384 6.58 -0.02 -79.61
C THR A 384 6.88 0.56 -80.99
N GLN A 385 7.42 1.77 -81.06
CA GLN A 385 7.82 2.38 -82.34
C GLN A 385 8.90 1.58 -83.06
N MET A 386 9.88 1.05 -82.32
CA MET A 386 10.91 0.16 -82.88
C MET A 386 10.28 -1.12 -83.47
N ARG A 387 9.35 -1.77 -82.77
CA ARG A 387 8.63 -2.95 -83.29
C ARG A 387 7.83 -2.62 -84.55
N ALA A 388 7.11 -1.50 -84.55
CA ALA A 388 6.37 -1.05 -85.72
C ALA A 388 7.29 -0.78 -86.93
N SER A 389 8.46 -0.17 -86.68
CA SER A 389 9.46 0.09 -87.72
C SER A 389 10.09 -1.21 -88.24
N GLN A 390 10.31 -2.20 -87.36
CA GLN A 390 10.81 -3.51 -87.76
C GLN A 390 9.79 -4.27 -88.62
N ALA A 391 8.50 -4.24 -88.26
CA ALA A 391 7.44 -4.84 -89.06
C ALA A 391 7.29 -4.16 -90.43
N ALA A 392 7.42 -2.82 -90.47
CA ALA A 392 7.45 -2.08 -91.73
C ALA A 392 8.65 -2.45 -92.61
N LEU A 393 9.83 -2.65 -92.01
CA LEU A 393 11.02 -3.13 -92.71
C LEU A 393 10.82 -4.55 -93.26
N GLU A 394 10.24 -5.45 -92.47
CA GLU A 394 9.94 -6.83 -92.90
C GLU A 394 8.95 -6.85 -94.07
N SER A 395 7.86 -6.09 -93.98
CA SER A 395 6.89 -5.95 -95.07
C SER A 395 7.53 -5.34 -96.33
N ALA A 396 8.35 -4.30 -96.19
CA ALA A 396 9.07 -3.72 -97.32
C ALA A 396 10.08 -4.71 -97.93
N THR A 397 10.69 -5.57 -97.12
CA THR A 397 11.62 -6.62 -97.57
C THR A 397 10.86 -7.73 -98.31
N GLN A 398 9.68 -8.14 -97.82
CA GLN A 398 8.82 -9.09 -98.53
C GLN A 398 8.37 -8.53 -99.88
N ASN A 399 7.88 -7.29 -99.92
CA ASN A 399 7.52 -6.63 -101.18
C ASN A 399 8.71 -6.53 -102.16
N LEU A 400 9.93 -6.36 -101.64
CA LEU A 400 11.13 -6.38 -102.48
C LEU A 400 11.39 -7.78 -103.04
N ASN A 401 11.28 -8.83 -102.21
CA ASN A 401 11.46 -10.22 -102.62
C ASN A 401 10.37 -10.68 -103.61
N ASP A 402 9.14 -10.18 -103.51
CA ASP A 402 8.03 -10.49 -104.42
C ASP A 402 8.26 -9.97 -105.85
N ASN A 403 9.27 -9.11 -106.06
CA ASN A 403 9.71 -8.73 -107.41
C ASN A 403 10.49 -9.85 -108.12
N ASP A 404 10.99 -10.83 -107.38
CA ASP A 404 11.68 -12.02 -107.92
C ASP A 404 10.70 -13.20 -107.94
N LEU A 405 10.11 -13.47 -109.11
CA LEU A 405 9.21 -14.61 -109.29
C LEU A 405 9.99 -15.91 -109.46
N VAL A 406 9.93 -16.78 -108.45
CA VAL A 406 10.56 -18.11 -108.44
C VAL A 406 9.53 -19.21 -108.70
N ALA A 407 9.96 -20.30 -109.35
CA ALA A 407 9.10 -21.46 -109.57
C ALA A 407 8.73 -22.12 -108.21
N PRO A 408 7.44 -22.38 -107.93
CA PRO A 408 7.02 -22.97 -106.65
C PRO A 408 7.39 -24.46 -106.51
N TRP A 409 7.72 -25.12 -107.62
CA TRP A 409 8.12 -26.52 -107.69
C TRP A 409 8.87 -26.80 -109.00
N ASP A 410 9.60 -27.91 -109.03
CA ASP A 410 10.37 -28.34 -110.21
C ASP A 410 9.46 -28.73 -111.36
N GLY A 411 9.62 -28.11 -112.53
CA GLY A 411 8.80 -28.40 -113.70
C GLY A 411 9.37 -27.77 -114.95
N THR A 412 8.62 -27.87 -116.05
CA THR A 412 8.96 -27.23 -117.32
C THR A 412 8.01 -26.05 -117.54
N LEU A 413 8.55 -24.90 -117.93
CA LEU A 413 7.75 -23.74 -118.33
C LEU A 413 7.07 -24.04 -119.66
N ALA A 414 5.79 -24.40 -119.61
CA ALA A 414 4.99 -24.81 -120.76
C ALA A 414 4.49 -23.60 -121.58
N ASP A 415 4.23 -22.49 -120.90
CA ASP A 415 3.83 -21.22 -121.50
C ASP A 415 4.35 -20.05 -120.67
N LEU A 416 4.74 -18.95 -121.34
CA LEU A 416 5.17 -17.70 -120.71
C LEU A 416 4.60 -16.54 -121.53
N GLN A 417 3.61 -15.86 -120.95
CA GLN A 417 2.86 -14.78 -121.58
C GLN A 417 3.40 -13.43 -121.13
N LEU A 418 4.72 -13.24 -121.22
CA LEU A 418 5.38 -11.99 -120.85
C LEU A 418 6.38 -11.54 -121.89
N THR A 419 6.44 -10.23 -122.08
CA THR A 419 7.48 -9.54 -122.85
C THR A 419 8.32 -8.62 -121.96
N VAL A 420 9.57 -8.37 -122.37
CA VAL A 420 10.44 -7.42 -121.67
C VAL A 420 9.79 -6.03 -121.72
N ASP A 421 9.85 -5.31 -120.60
CA ASP A 421 9.23 -3.99 -120.39
C ASP A 421 7.69 -4.00 -120.31
N GLU A 422 7.05 -5.18 -120.23
CA GLU A 422 5.62 -5.30 -119.97
C GLU A 422 5.28 -5.08 -118.49
N TYR A 423 4.23 -4.30 -118.22
CA TYR A 423 3.75 -4.04 -116.87
C TYR A 423 2.71 -5.07 -116.45
N VAL A 424 2.95 -5.77 -115.34
CA VAL A 424 2.06 -6.80 -114.80
C VAL A 424 1.36 -6.33 -113.53
N LEU A 425 0.12 -6.76 -113.32
CA LEU A 425 -0.63 -6.50 -112.09
C LEU A 425 -0.45 -7.64 -111.08
N PRO A 426 -0.47 -7.36 -109.76
CA PRO A 426 -0.48 -8.41 -108.74
C PRO A 426 -1.61 -9.42 -108.97
N GLY A 427 -1.28 -10.71 -108.94
CA GLY A 427 -2.22 -11.80 -109.17
C GLY A 427 -2.52 -12.11 -110.64
N GLN A 428 -1.96 -11.38 -111.59
CA GLN A 428 -2.04 -11.71 -113.01
C GLN A 428 -1.27 -13.00 -113.29
N SER A 429 -1.90 -13.97 -113.94
CA SER A 429 -1.20 -15.17 -114.42
C SER A 429 -0.24 -14.79 -115.55
N ILE A 430 1.03 -15.13 -115.41
CA ILE A 430 2.10 -14.76 -116.36
C ILE A 430 2.65 -15.95 -117.15
N GLY A 431 2.33 -17.17 -116.74
CA GLY A 431 2.87 -18.38 -117.35
C GLY A 431 2.36 -19.64 -116.67
N THR A 432 2.65 -20.77 -117.29
CA THR A 432 2.25 -22.09 -116.81
C THR A 432 3.49 -22.96 -116.69
N ILE A 433 3.72 -23.48 -115.49
CA ILE A 433 4.71 -24.54 -115.25
C ILE A 433 3.93 -25.87 -115.23
N ALA A 434 4.46 -26.88 -115.89
CA ALA A 434 3.88 -28.22 -115.96
C ALA A 434 4.92 -29.29 -115.63
N ASP A 435 4.50 -30.35 -114.94
CA ASP A 435 5.28 -31.57 -114.76
C ASP A 435 4.90 -32.56 -115.87
N PHE A 436 5.82 -32.81 -116.80
CA PHE A 436 5.63 -33.75 -117.92
C PHE A 436 6.11 -35.18 -117.60
N SER A 437 6.52 -35.46 -116.36
CA SER A 437 6.99 -36.79 -115.95
C SER A 437 5.86 -37.82 -115.82
N LYS A 438 4.61 -37.36 -115.64
CA LYS A 438 3.42 -38.21 -115.49
C LYS A 438 2.28 -37.66 -116.33
N TRP A 439 1.67 -38.52 -117.14
CA TRP A 439 0.54 -38.16 -117.99
C TRP A 439 -0.76 -38.71 -117.43
N LYS A 440 -1.79 -37.87 -117.46
CA LYS A 440 -3.17 -38.25 -117.22
C LYS A 440 -3.95 -38.09 -118.51
N VAL A 441 -4.71 -39.10 -118.87
CA VAL A 441 -5.59 -39.10 -120.03
C VAL A 441 -7.01 -39.05 -119.52
N GLU A 442 -7.74 -38.01 -119.92
CA GLU A 442 -9.17 -37.88 -119.67
C GLU A 442 -9.90 -38.31 -120.93
N THR A 443 -10.76 -39.31 -120.82
CA THR A 443 -11.72 -39.67 -121.87
C THR A 443 -13.11 -39.27 -121.44
N ASP A 444 -13.87 -38.65 -122.33
CA ASP A 444 -15.17 -38.05 -122.01
C ASP A 444 -16.25 -38.39 -123.05
N ASN A 445 -16.01 -39.43 -123.85
CA ASN A 445 -16.90 -39.89 -124.93
C ASN A 445 -17.49 -41.29 -124.65
N LEU A 446 -17.33 -41.80 -123.43
CA LEU A 446 -17.82 -43.11 -123.03
C LEU A 446 -19.33 -43.05 -122.77
N THR A 447 -20.13 -43.82 -123.50
CA THR A 447 -21.60 -43.74 -123.43
C THR A 447 -22.19 -44.44 -122.20
N GLU A 448 -23.47 -44.17 -121.89
CA GLU A 448 -24.20 -44.87 -120.82
C GLU A 448 -24.27 -46.39 -120.99
N ILE A 449 -24.12 -46.88 -122.22
CA ILE A 449 -24.12 -48.31 -122.54
C ILE A 449 -22.75 -48.93 -122.24
N GLU A 450 -21.67 -48.19 -122.44
CA GLU A 450 -20.29 -48.68 -122.31
C GLU A 450 -19.72 -48.49 -120.91
N VAL A 451 -20.10 -47.45 -120.16
CA VAL A 451 -19.55 -47.20 -118.82
C VAL A 451 -19.72 -48.35 -117.81
N PRO A 452 -20.81 -49.15 -117.81
CA PRO A 452 -20.96 -50.25 -116.84
C PRO A 452 -19.95 -51.39 -117.03
N SER A 453 -19.32 -51.52 -118.20
CA SER A 453 -18.30 -52.56 -118.45
C SER A 453 -16.90 -52.14 -118.03
N ILE A 454 -16.71 -50.89 -117.57
CA ILE A 454 -15.40 -50.35 -117.20
C ILE A 454 -15.28 -50.25 -115.67
N SER A 455 -14.13 -50.67 -115.15
CA SER A 455 -13.83 -50.69 -113.72
C SER A 455 -12.57 -49.89 -113.37
N ILE A 456 -12.58 -49.25 -112.19
CA ILE A 456 -11.37 -48.62 -111.64
C ILE A 456 -10.30 -49.70 -111.45
N GLY A 457 -9.06 -49.41 -111.85
CA GLY A 457 -7.93 -50.35 -111.86
C GLY A 457 -7.80 -51.19 -113.13
N GLN A 458 -8.74 -51.09 -114.08
CA GLN A 458 -8.65 -51.79 -115.36
C GLN A 458 -7.47 -51.24 -116.19
N THR A 459 -6.71 -52.14 -116.82
CA THR A 459 -5.62 -51.78 -117.72
C THR A 459 -6.19 -51.52 -119.11
N VAL A 460 -5.78 -50.42 -119.73
CA VAL A 460 -6.25 -49.98 -121.05
C VAL A 460 -5.08 -49.69 -121.97
N THR A 461 -5.28 -49.88 -123.26
CA THR A 461 -4.33 -49.48 -124.28
C THR A 461 -4.69 -48.08 -124.79
N MET A 462 -3.70 -47.21 -124.88
CA MET A 462 -3.84 -45.82 -125.27
C MET A 462 -2.94 -45.52 -126.47
N ILE A 463 -3.52 -45.02 -127.55
CA ILE A 463 -2.80 -44.68 -128.78
C ILE A 463 -3.03 -43.20 -129.07
N PRO A 464 -2.02 -42.33 -128.96
CA PRO A 464 -2.15 -40.94 -129.34
C PRO A 464 -2.46 -40.82 -130.84
N ASP A 465 -3.47 -40.03 -131.20
CA ASP A 465 -3.94 -39.92 -132.58
C ASP A 465 -2.83 -39.37 -133.52
N ALA A 466 -1.99 -38.49 -132.98
CA ALA A 466 -0.84 -37.93 -133.68
C ALA A 466 0.39 -38.87 -133.76
N LEU A 467 0.42 -39.99 -133.02
CA LEU A 467 1.53 -40.94 -132.91
C LEU A 467 1.01 -42.37 -132.99
N SER A 468 0.53 -42.78 -134.17
CA SER A 468 -0.08 -44.11 -134.37
C SER A 468 0.88 -45.29 -134.23
N ASP A 469 2.20 -45.03 -134.22
CA ASP A 469 3.25 -46.00 -133.92
C ASP A 469 3.48 -46.22 -132.42
N LEU A 470 2.88 -45.38 -131.57
CA LEU A 470 3.10 -45.40 -130.13
C LEU A 470 1.88 -45.99 -129.40
N GLU A 471 2.08 -47.19 -128.82
CA GLU A 471 1.11 -47.83 -127.95
C GLU A 471 1.54 -47.66 -126.49
N LEU A 472 0.71 -47.00 -125.69
CA LEU A 472 0.94 -46.79 -124.26
C LEU A 472 -0.05 -47.62 -123.45
N GLN A 473 0.39 -48.11 -122.29
CA GLN A 473 -0.52 -48.71 -121.32
C GLN A 473 -0.91 -47.69 -120.25
N GLY A 474 -2.19 -47.70 -119.88
CA GLY A 474 -2.73 -46.90 -118.79
C GLY A 474 -3.58 -47.73 -117.84
N THR A 475 -3.87 -47.16 -116.68
CA THR A 475 -4.76 -47.77 -115.70
C THR A 475 -5.87 -46.79 -115.36
N VAL A 476 -7.12 -47.24 -115.42
CA VAL A 476 -8.29 -46.43 -115.08
C VAL A 476 -8.19 -46.00 -113.62
N SER A 477 -7.99 -44.70 -113.39
CA SER A 477 -7.77 -44.13 -112.05
C SER A 477 -9.07 -43.61 -111.42
N SER A 478 -10.00 -43.10 -112.23
CA SER A 478 -11.33 -42.72 -111.74
C SER A 478 -12.38 -42.75 -112.84
N ILE A 479 -13.62 -43.07 -112.49
CA ILE A 479 -14.80 -42.95 -113.36
C ILE A 479 -15.73 -41.93 -112.70
N SER A 480 -16.12 -40.89 -113.44
CA SER A 480 -17.06 -39.87 -112.94
C SER A 480 -18.41 -40.52 -112.66
N GLN A 481 -19.00 -40.18 -111.51
CA GLN A 481 -20.38 -40.61 -111.18
C GLN A 481 -21.44 -39.70 -111.81
N LEU A 482 -21.03 -38.56 -112.38
CA LEU A 482 -21.91 -37.62 -113.06
C LEU A 482 -21.78 -37.77 -114.57
N PHE A 483 -22.93 -37.77 -115.23
CA PHE A 483 -23.01 -37.75 -116.69
C PHE A 483 -22.78 -36.34 -117.24
N VAL A 484 -22.32 -36.28 -118.49
CA VAL A 484 -22.22 -35.06 -119.29
C VAL A 484 -22.98 -35.31 -120.60
N GLU A 485 -23.92 -34.44 -120.93
CA GLU A 485 -24.60 -34.49 -122.22
C GLU A 485 -23.74 -33.84 -123.31
N LYS A 486 -23.39 -34.61 -124.33
CA LYS A 486 -22.57 -34.13 -125.46
C LYS A 486 -23.29 -34.44 -126.77
N ARG A 487 -23.74 -33.37 -127.44
CA ARG A 487 -24.40 -33.44 -128.76
C ARG A 487 -25.60 -34.41 -128.80
N GLY A 488 -26.30 -34.57 -127.67
CA GLY A 488 -27.46 -35.45 -127.52
C GLY A 488 -27.16 -36.83 -126.90
N ASP A 489 -25.89 -37.17 -126.71
CA ASP A 489 -25.47 -38.43 -126.07
C ASP A 489 -25.12 -38.21 -124.59
N VAL A 490 -25.50 -39.16 -123.74
CA VAL A 490 -25.12 -39.21 -122.32
C VAL A 490 -23.76 -39.90 -122.21
N THR A 491 -22.75 -39.16 -121.76
CA THR A 491 -21.36 -39.64 -121.64
C THR A 491 -20.83 -39.53 -120.21
N TYR A 492 -19.82 -40.33 -119.88
CA TYR A 492 -19.16 -40.32 -118.57
C TYR A 492 -17.65 -40.09 -118.73
N THR A 493 -17.12 -39.18 -117.92
CA THR A 493 -15.67 -38.90 -117.92
C THR A 493 -14.91 -39.98 -117.15
N VAL A 494 -13.87 -40.54 -117.75
CA VAL A 494 -12.95 -41.49 -117.13
C VAL A 494 -11.53 -40.93 -117.19
N ASN A 495 -10.85 -40.91 -116.05
CA ASN A 495 -9.44 -40.59 -115.97
C ASN A 495 -8.60 -41.86 -115.97
N ILE A 496 -7.51 -41.83 -116.71
CA ILE A 496 -6.58 -42.93 -116.89
C ILE A 496 -5.18 -42.39 -116.59
N ASP A 497 -4.49 -43.03 -115.67
CA ASP A 497 -3.09 -42.72 -115.40
C ASP A 497 -2.21 -43.49 -116.40
N ALA A 498 -1.34 -42.79 -117.12
CA ALA A 498 -0.41 -43.43 -118.05
C ALA A 498 0.73 -44.10 -117.28
N ASN A 499 0.97 -45.39 -117.54
CA ASN A 499 2.04 -46.15 -116.90
C ASN A 499 3.40 -45.90 -117.57
N GLN A 500 3.38 -45.32 -118.78
CA GLN A 500 4.55 -45.02 -119.61
C GLN A 500 4.43 -43.59 -120.15
N THR A 501 5.58 -42.97 -120.44
CA THR A 501 5.65 -41.65 -121.07
C THR A 501 6.56 -41.70 -122.29
N ASP A 502 6.25 -40.90 -123.31
CA ASP A 502 7.08 -40.68 -124.50
C ASP A 502 7.37 -39.16 -124.62
N PRO A 503 8.63 -38.73 -124.85
CA PRO A 503 8.99 -37.33 -125.01
C PRO A 503 8.26 -36.57 -126.14
N ARG A 504 7.64 -37.28 -127.08
CA ARG A 504 6.84 -36.70 -128.16
C ARG A 504 5.43 -36.28 -127.71
N LEU A 505 4.94 -36.77 -126.56
CA LEU A 505 3.64 -36.38 -126.01
C LEU A 505 3.59 -34.88 -125.71
N ARG A 506 2.43 -34.26 -125.93
CA ARG A 506 2.15 -32.86 -125.62
C ARG A 506 0.79 -32.75 -124.93
N TRP A 507 0.67 -31.80 -124.01
CA TRP A 507 -0.61 -31.52 -123.33
C TRP A 507 -1.65 -31.10 -124.36
N GLY A 508 -2.81 -31.77 -124.34
CA GLY A 508 -3.94 -31.51 -125.22
C GLY A 508 -4.01 -32.44 -126.42
N MET A 509 -3.06 -33.39 -126.58
CA MET A 509 -3.16 -34.42 -127.61
C MET A 509 -4.37 -35.32 -127.40
N THR A 510 -5.12 -35.57 -128.47
CA THR A 510 -6.18 -36.57 -128.50
C THR A 510 -5.59 -37.97 -128.46
N ILE A 511 -6.17 -38.84 -127.63
CA ILE A 511 -5.75 -40.23 -127.46
C ILE A 511 -6.96 -41.13 -127.68
N VAL A 512 -6.78 -42.17 -128.49
CA VAL A 512 -7.75 -43.27 -128.63
C VAL A 512 -7.48 -44.26 -127.50
N VAL A 513 -8.50 -44.54 -126.69
CA VAL A 513 -8.42 -45.49 -125.58
C VAL A 513 -9.19 -46.74 -125.95
N ASN A 514 -8.51 -47.88 -125.91
CA ASN A 514 -9.09 -49.20 -126.11
C ASN A 514 -9.19 -49.93 -124.77
N PHE A 515 -10.42 -50.24 -124.37
CA PHE A 515 -10.71 -51.07 -123.21
C PHE A 515 -10.70 -52.54 -123.63
N PRO A 516 -10.04 -53.45 -122.90
CA PRO A 516 -10.10 -54.89 -123.19
C PRO A 516 -11.53 -55.41 -122.97
N GLU A 517 -11.99 -56.32 -123.85
CA GLU A 517 -13.31 -56.98 -123.80
C GLU A 517 -13.58 -57.78 -122.52
#